data_AF-A0A7X8Z8G0-F1
#
_entry.id   AF-A0A7X8Z8G0-F1
#
_cell.length_a   1.000
_cell.length_b   1.000
_cell.length_c   1.000
_cell.angle_alpha   90.00
_cell.angle_beta   90.00
_cell.angle_gamma   90.00
#
_symmetry.space_group_name_H-M   'P 1'
#
loop_
_entity.id
_entity.type
_entity.pdbx_description
1 polymer ?
#
loop_
_entity_poly.entity_id
_entity_poly.type
_entity_poly.pdbx_seq_one_letter_code
_entity_poly.pdbx_strand_id
1 'polypeptide(L)'
;MRVSGKILAVILTCALVIGSTNVIANNEQQYGFKEVKRDVGFAASRWTVPYESEPIQEIALQKTKINGEEVNLSDEGLFLKKDDVLAFDVNIAKSGTYNLVLEYKPQNARVLDSVLDVKVDGVEYIASIPLLWGDAHYEYKRDAYGNELSPEQVSIEEYIRNPVINHSRPGKPYLELSLENGSHTVEMVSAVQDLVIKGISLVEKQELMSYEDYMAGIGNKSDSGEDLLVIEAEKYTAKSDPFIRGKGIKNPVLYPYNTYKKLINAIDDNSWSQVGQKIIWEFEVEKDGFYNIGFRYSQYSEP
;
A
#
# COMPACT_ATOMS: atom_id res chain seq x y z
N MET A 1 49.02 -10.64 15.63
CA MET A 1 50.34 -9.97 15.72
C MET A 1 51.03 -10.09 14.36
N ARG A 2 51.44 -8.95 13.79
CA ARG A 2 52.16 -8.72 12.51
C ARG A 2 51.49 -9.18 11.20
N VAL A 3 50.97 -8.20 10.45
CA VAL A 3 51.01 -8.21 8.99
C VAL A 3 51.67 -6.90 8.52
N SER A 4 52.60 -7.09 7.59
CA SER A 4 53.61 -6.19 7.06
C SER A 4 53.00 -5.11 6.14
N GLY A 5 53.40 -3.85 6.34
CA GLY A 5 53.11 -2.75 5.42
C GLY A 5 54.11 -2.70 4.27
N LYS A 6 53.61 -2.44 3.06
CA LYS A 6 54.39 -1.91 1.94
C LYS A 6 53.71 -0.65 1.44
N ILE A 7 54.41 0.48 1.57
CA ILE A 7 54.02 1.81 1.07
C ILE A 7 54.71 2.01 -0.27
N LEU A 8 53.94 2.30 -1.32
CA LEU A 8 54.46 2.79 -2.59
C LEU A 8 54.09 4.28 -2.68
N ALA A 9 55.08 5.17 -2.60
CA ALA A 9 54.92 6.61 -2.67
C ALA A 9 55.20 7.09 -4.10
N VAL A 10 54.30 7.90 -4.66
CA VAL A 10 54.58 8.72 -5.85
C VAL A 10 54.65 10.17 -5.37
N ILE A 11 55.84 10.76 -5.54
CA ILE A 11 56.21 12.12 -5.16
C ILE A 11 55.90 13.06 -6.34
N LEU A 12 55.22 14.18 -6.07
CA LEU A 12 55.25 15.35 -6.96
C LEU A 12 55.75 16.56 -6.17
N THR A 13 56.79 17.18 -6.71
CA THR A 13 57.66 18.20 -6.12
C THR A 13 57.01 19.59 -6.15
N CYS A 14 56.96 20.30 -5.02
CA CYS A 14 56.92 21.77 -4.99
C CYS A 14 57.64 22.32 -3.74
N ALA A 15 58.73 23.04 -3.97
CA ALA A 15 59.43 23.94 -3.04
C ALA A 15 58.59 25.23 -2.89
N LEU A 16 58.47 25.99 -1.79
CA LEU A 16 59.25 26.18 -0.57
C LEU A 16 58.31 26.65 0.59
N VAL A 17 58.45 26.00 1.76
CA VAL A 17 58.44 26.56 3.13
C VAL A 17 57.32 27.54 3.52
N ILE A 18 56.17 27.00 3.96
CA ILE A 18 55.52 27.15 5.29
C ILE A 18 54.17 26.42 5.20
N GLY A 19 54.05 25.30 5.93
CA GLY A 19 52.79 24.73 6.41
C GLY A 19 51.75 24.29 5.36
N SER A 20 52.08 23.34 4.47
CA SER A 20 51.06 22.67 3.65
C SER A 20 50.25 21.69 4.50
N THR A 21 49.00 22.05 4.79
CA THR A 21 47.99 21.15 5.35
C THR A 21 47.66 20.06 4.33
N ASN A 22 47.79 18.80 4.75
CA ASN A 22 47.30 17.68 3.96
C ASN A 22 45.77 17.79 3.88
N VAL A 23 45.24 17.86 2.65
CA VAL A 23 43.82 17.66 2.38
C VAL A 23 43.54 16.18 2.66
N ILE A 24 42.78 15.94 3.73
CA ILE A 24 42.18 14.64 4.00
C ILE A 24 41.06 14.49 2.97
N ALA A 25 41.23 13.57 2.02
CA ALA A 25 40.08 13.00 1.34
C ALA A 25 39.32 12.21 2.42
N ASN A 26 38.27 12.81 2.98
CA ASN A 26 37.35 12.07 3.82
C ASN A 26 36.81 10.94 2.96
N ASN A 27 37.08 9.71 3.39
CA ASN A 27 36.28 8.56 3.02
C ASN A 27 34.83 9.03 3.19
N GLU A 28 34.02 9.01 2.12
CA GLU A 28 32.58 9.12 2.28
C GLU A 28 32.23 8.13 3.37
N GLN A 29 31.86 8.62 4.55
CA GLN A 29 31.02 7.83 5.42
C GLN A 29 29.82 7.55 4.54
N GLN A 30 29.80 6.34 3.96
CA GLN A 30 28.54 5.69 3.68
C GLN A 30 27.83 5.76 5.02
N TYR A 31 26.98 6.77 5.18
CA TYR A 31 25.88 6.73 6.10
C TYR A 31 25.12 5.49 5.65
N GLY A 32 25.46 4.36 6.25
CA GLY A 32 24.71 3.14 6.10
C GLY A 32 23.32 3.52 6.52
N PHE A 33 22.43 3.68 5.55
CA PHE A 33 21.01 3.80 5.83
C PHE A 33 20.70 2.57 6.68
N LYS A 34 20.30 2.79 7.93
CA LYS A 34 19.70 1.72 8.70
C LYS A 34 18.43 1.38 7.92
N GLU A 35 18.35 0.16 7.39
CA GLU A 35 17.10 -0.37 6.86
C GLU A 35 16.11 -0.40 8.02
N VAL A 36 15.26 0.62 8.09
CA VAL A 36 14.06 0.59 8.92
C VAL A 36 13.01 -0.07 8.04
N LYS A 37 12.76 -1.36 8.30
CA LYS A 37 11.62 -2.05 7.69
C LYS A 37 10.35 -1.30 8.12
N ARG A 38 9.53 -0.93 7.14
CA ARG A 38 8.28 -0.23 7.39
C ARG A 38 7.29 -1.18 8.07
N ASP A 39 6.73 -0.77 9.21
CA ASP A 39 5.53 -1.42 9.70
C ASP A 39 4.35 -0.89 8.86
N VAL A 40 3.80 -1.78 8.04
CA VAL A 40 2.73 -1.49 7.09
C VAL A 40 1.57 -2.46 7.27
N GLY A 41 1.62 -3.34 8.29
CA GLY A 41 0.63 -4.39 8.50
C GLY A 41 -0.74 -3.82 8.83
N PHE A 42 -0.79 -2.78 9.68
CA PHE A 42 -2.04 -2.10 10.00
C PHE A 42 -2.64 -1.42 8.77
N ALA A 43 -1.89 -0.56 8.07
CA ALA A 43 -2.32 0.04 6.81
C ALA A 43 -2.76 -0.98 5.74
N ALA A 44 -2.07 -2.12 5.59
CA ALA A 44 -2.45 -3.16 4.63
C ALA A 44 -3.77 -3.85 5.03
N SER A 45 -3.93 -4.19 6.31
CA SER A 45 -5.16 -4.80 6.84
C SER A 45 -6.36 -3.85 6.81
N ARG A 46 -6.10 -2.53 6.84
CA ARG A 46 -7.11 -1.46 6.79
C ARG A 46 -7.13 -0.74 5.45
N TRP A 47 -6.53 -1.33 4.41
CA TRP A 47 -6.46 -0.71 3.09
C TRP A 47 -7.86 -0.36 2.57
N THR A 48 -8.80 -1.26 2.78
CA THR A 48 -10.21 -0.93 2.72
C THR A 48 -10.76 -0.96 4.13
N VAL A 49 -11.46 0.09 4.54
CA VAL A 49 -12.31 0.03 5.72
C VAL A 49 -13.42 -0.96 5.37
N PRO A 50 -13.44 -2.17 5.96
CA PRO A 50 -14.52 -3.09 5.67
C PRO A 50 -15.83 -2.39 6.03
N TYR A 51 -16.89 -2.62 5.26
CA TYR A 51 -18.22 -2.47 5.84
C TYR A 51 -18.20 -3.20 7.18
N GLU A 52 -18.69 -2.59 8.25
CA GLU A 52 -18.72 -3.18 9.60
C GLU A 52 -19.53 -4.50 9.68
N SER A 53 -20.09 -4.94 8.55
CA SER A 53 -20.65 -6.26 8.36
C SER A 53 -19.59 -7.34 8.54
N GLU A 54 -19.76 -8.12 9.60
CA GLU A 54 -19.16 -9.44 9.79
C GLU A 54 -19.40 -10.31 8.54
N PRO A 55 -18.45 -11.21 8.20
CA PRO A 55 -18.65 -12.14 7.11
C PRO A 55 -19.85 -13.03 7.40
N ILE A 56 -20.78 -13.13 6.45
CA ILE A 56 -21.90 -14.07 6.54
C ILE A 56 -21.43 -15.51 6.34
N GLN A 57 -20.29 -15.67 5.68
CA GLN A 57 -19.65 -16.95 5.45
C GLN A 57 -18.14 -16.75 5.28
N GLU A 58 -17.35 -17.53 6.02
CA GLU A 58 -15.94 -17.74 5.75
C GLU A 58 -15.75 -19.05 4.96
N ILE A 59 -14.92 -19.00 3.93
CA ILE A 59 -14.67 -20.17 3.10
C ILE A 59 -13.50 -20.95 3.70
N ALA A 60 -13.79 -22.19 4.09
CA ALA A 60 -12.78 -23.13 4.54
C ALA A 60 -11.82 -23.45 3.40
N LEU A 61 -10.62 -22.84 3.39
CA LEU A 61 -9.65 -22.97 2.30
C LEU A 61 -9.33 -24.43 1.97
N GLN A 62 -9.29 -25.32 2.95
CA GLN A 62 -9.06 -26.76 2.77
C GLN A 62 -10.15 -27.50 1.97
N LYS A 63 -11.33 -26.89 1.78
CA LYS A 63 -12.42 -27.43 0.96
C LYS A 63 -12.44 -26.87 -0.46
N THR A 64 -11.58 -25.90 -0.74
CA THR A 64 -11.43 -25.33 -2.09
C THR A 64 -10.64 -26.29 -2.98
N LYS A 65 -10.69 -26.05 -4.29
CA LYS A 65 -9.95 -26.83 -5.28
C LYS A 65 -9.12 -25.91 -6.16
N ILE A 66 -7.91 -26.34 -6.52
CA ILE A 66 -7.11 -25.69 -7.55
C ILE A 66 -7.07 -26.62 -8.76
N ASN A 67 -7.51 -26.13 -9.92
CA ASN A 67 -7.58 -26.92 -11.17
C ASN A 67 -8.36 -28.24 -11.01
N GLY A 68 -9.34 -28.27 -10.10
CA GLY A 68 -10.14 -29.46 -9.79
C GLY A 68 -9.52 -30.41 -8.75
N GLU A 69 -8.29 -30.16 -8.31
CA GLU A 69 -7.58 -30.95 -7.31
C GLU A 69 -7.71 -30.35 -5.89
N GLU A 70 -7.58 -31.18 -4.87
CA GLU A 70 -7.57 -30.71 -3.47
C GLU A 70 -6.35 -29.82 -3.20
N VAL A 71 -6.55 -28.78 -2.38
CA VAL A 71 -5.49 -27.82 -2.09
C VAL A 71 -4.59 -28.27 -0.95
N ASN A 72 -3.30 -28.00 -1.09
CA ASN A 72 -2.34 -28.10 0.00
C ASN A 72 -2.14 -26.72 0.62
N LEU A 73 -2.45 -26.57 1.91
CA LEU A 73 -2.25 -25.33 2.64
C LEU A 73 -0.87 -25.31 3.29
N SER A 74 -0.22 -24.15 3.23
CA SER A 74 0.97 -23.84 4.04
C SER A 74 0.56 -23.03 5.27
N ASP A 75 1.51 -22.80 6.19
CA ASP A 75 1.30 -21.88 7.32
C ASP A 75 1.00 -20.44 6.85
N GLU A 76 1.40 -20.07 5.63
CA GLU A 76 1.10 -18.76 5.03
C GLU A 76 -0.26 -18.73 4.30
N GLY A 77 -0.91 -19.87 4.10
CA GLY A 77 -2.18 -19.99 3.37
C GLY A 77 -2.07 -20.76 2.07
N LEU A 78 -3.06 -20.56 1.20
CA LEU A 78 -3.21 -21.21 -0.10
C LEU A 78 -2.38 -20.48 -1.15
N PHE A 79 -1.47 -21.19 -1.81
CA PHE A 79 -0.74 -20.66 -2.95
C PHE A 79 -1.54 -20.85 -4.24
N LEU A 80 -1.93 -19.75 -4.87
CA LEU A 80 -2.61 -19.71 -6.16
C LEU A 80 -1.65 -19.19 -7.21
N LYS A 81 -1.18 -20.07 -8.09
CA LYS A 81 -0.33 -19.67 -9.20
C LYS A 81 -1.15 -18.91 -10.24
N LYS A 82 -0.49 -18.01 -10.98
CA LYS A 82 -1.07 -17.38 -12.17
C LYS A 82 -1.65 -18.44 -13.11
N ASP A 83 -2.83 -18.15 -13.64
CA ASP A 83 -3.64 -18.99 -14.55
C ASP A 83 -4.24 -20.27 -13.91
N ASP A 84 -3.97 -20.56 -12.63
CA ASP A 84 -4.66 -21.63 -11.92
C ASP A 84 -6.09 -21.22 -11.56
N VAL A 85 -7.02 -22.18 -11.61
CA VAL A 85 -8.44 -21.99 -11.29
C VAL A 85 -8.69 -22.40 -9.85
N LEU A 86 -8.95 -21.43 -8.98
CA LEU A 86 -9.46 -21.67 -7.63
C LEU A 86 -11.00 -21.80 -7.68
N ALA A 87 -11.53 -22.93 -7.21
CA ALA A 87 -12.97 -23.18 -7.14
C ALA A 87 -13.43 -23.45 -5.71
N PHE A 88 -14.56 -22.86 -5.33
CA PHE A 88 -15.19 -23.05 -4.03
C PHE A 88 -16.69 -22.76 -4.07
N ASP A 89 -17.43 -23.35 -3.13
CA ASP A 89 -18.87 -23.17 -3.02
C ASP A 89 -19.24 -22.19 -1.90
N VAL A 90 -20.27 -21.40 -2.16
CA VAL A 90 -20.92 -20.52 -1.17
C VAL A 90 -22.37 -20.92 -1.00
N ASN A 91 -22.90 -20.82 0.22
CA ASN A 91 -24.28 -21.20 0.52
C ASN A 91 -25.04 -20.01 1.12
N ILE A 92 -26.05 -19.57 0.39
CA ILE A 92 -26.76 -18.32 0.62
C ILE A 92 -28.09 -18.62 1.31
N ALA A 93 -28.24 -18.13 2.54
CA ALA A 93 -29.46 -18.32 3.32
C ALA A 93 -30.59 -17.35 2.91
N LYS A 94 -30.27 -16.18 2.39
CA LYS A 94 -31.23 -15.13 2.00
C LYS A 94 -30.79 -14.54 0.66
N SER A 95 -31.66 -14.44 -0.33
CA SER A 95 -31.27 -13.79 -1.60
C SER A 95 -30.85 -12.34 -1.36
N GLY A 96 -29.79 -11.89 -2.03
CA GLY A 96 -29.21 -10.58 -1.76
C GLY A 96 -28.03 -10.24 -2.66
N THR A 97 -27.39 -9.10 -2.38
CA THR A 97 -26.16 -8.67 -3.04
C THR A 97 -24.99 -8.86 -2.08
N TYR A 98 -23.93 -9.47 -2.57
CA TYR A 98 -22.77 -9.86 -1.78
C TYR A 98 -21.48 -9.34 -2.39
N ASN A 99 -20.47 -9.15 -1.56
CA ASN A 99 -19.10 -8.90 -1.99
C ASN A 99 -18.21 -10.04 -1.53
N LEU A 100 -17.38 -10.53 -2.46
CA LEU A 100 -16.29 -11.45 -2.14
C LEU A 100 -15.12 -10.65 -1.58
N VAL A 101 -14.63 -11.03 -0.40
CA VAL A 101 -13.50 -10.39 0.28
C VAL A 101 -12.35 -11.38 0.37
N LEU A 102 -11.17 -10.94 -0.06
CA LEU A 102 -9.94 -11.71 0.01
C LEU A 102 -9.01 -11.10 1.06
N GLU A 103 -8.35 -11.96 1.82
CA GLU A 103 -7.13 -11.65 2.57
C GLU A 103 -5.96 -12.35 1.85
N TYR A 104 -5.07 -11.58 1.24
CA TYR A 104 -4.05 -12.10 0.33
C TYR A 104 -2.79 -11.25 0.32
N LYS A 105 -1.69 -11.80 -0.18
CA LYS A 105 -0.48 -11.04 -0.55
C LYS A 105 0.05 -11.52 -1.91
N PRO A 106 0.70 -10.64 -2.70
CA PRO A 106 1.36 -11.05 -3.93
C PRO A 106 2.64 -11.84 -3.62
N GLN A 107 2.90 -12.93 -4.35
CA GLN A 107 4.18 -13.65 -4.25
C GLN A 107 5.23 -13.08 -5.23
N ASN A 108 4.78 -12.52 -6.35
CA ASN A 108 5.63 -11.99 -7.41
C ASN A 108 5.06 -10.67 -7.96
N ALA A 109 4.93 -9.69 -7.07
CA ALA A 109 4.31 -8.40 -7.37
C ALA A 109 4.84 -7.79 -8.67
N ARG A 110 3.92 -7.49 -9.60
CA ARG A 110 4.21 -6.79 -10.85
C ARG A 110 3.56 -5.42 -10.83
N VAL A 111 4.14 -4.47 -11.55
CA VAL A 111 3.63 -3.09 -11.66
C VAL A 111 2.22 -3.02 -12.28
N LEU A 112 1.78 -4.08 -12.95
CA LEU A 112 0.44 -4.17 -13.55
C LEU A 112 -0.64 -4.43 -12.50
N ASP A 113 -1.85 -3.93 -12.76
CA ASP A 113 -3.05 -4.25 -11.99
C ASP A 113 -3.17 -5.77 -11.76
N SER A 114 -3.50 -6.17 -10.52
CA SER A 114 -3.78 -7.56 -10.21
C SER A 114 -5.21 -7.90 -10.65
N VAL A 115 -5.34 -8.29 -11.91
CA VAL A 115 -6.62 -8.66 -12.55
C VAL A 115 -6.98 -10.11 -12.20
N LEU A 116 -8.25 -10.30 -11.89
CA LEU A 116 -8.87 -11.60 -11.62
C LEU A 116 -9.99 -11.86 -12.63
N ASP A 117 -10.06 -13.08 -13.14
CA ASP A 117 -11.27 -13.57 -13.79
C ASP A 117 -12.10 -14.31 -12.74
N VAL A 118 -13.30 -13.80 -12.45
CA VAL A 118 -14.20 -14.37 -11.46
C VAL A 118 -15.44 -14.88 -12.18
N LYS A 119 -15.86 -16.10 -11.88
CA LYS A 119 -17.05 -16.71 -12.45
C LYS A 119 -17.94 -17.26 -11.35
N VAL A 120 -19.22 -16.94 -11.40
CA VAL A 120 -20.22 -17.43 -10.44
C VAL A 120 -21.37 -18.06 -11.21
N ASP A 121 -21.59 -19.36 -11.01
CA ASP A 121 -22.60 -20.17 -11.73
C ASP A 121 -22.58 -19.99 -13.25
N GLY A 122 -21.39 -19.85 -13.85
CA GLY A 122 -21.28 -19.63 -15.30
C GLY A 122 -21.17 -18.16 -15.72
N VAL A 123 -21.55 -17.20 -14.86
CA VAL A 123 -21.51 -15.77 -15.17
C VAL A 123 -20.13 -15.21 -14.88
N GLU A 124 -19.49 -14.61 -15.89
CA GLU A 124 -18.13 -14.10 -15.82
C GLU A 124 -18.06 -12.60 -15.46
N TYR A 125 -17.05 -12.26 -14.66
CA TYR A 125 -16.73 -10.91 -14.22
C TYR A 125 -15.23 -10.68 -14.34
N ILE A 126 -14.84 -9.55 -14.93
CA ILE A 126 -13.45 -9.07 -14.87
C ILE A 126 -13.33 -8.24 -13.61
N ALA A 127 -12.50 -8.74 -12.70
CA ALA A 127 -12.31 -8.18 -11.38
C ALA A 127 -10.85 -7.80 -11.16
N SER A 128 -10.57 -7.14 -10.05
CA SER A 128 -9.20 -6.84 -9.64
C SER A 128 -9.07 -6.73 -8.14
N ILE A 129 -7.84 -6.83 -7.68
CA ILE A 129 -7.47 -6.61 -6.29
C ILE A 129 -6.27 -5.64 -6.25
N PRO A 130 -6.20 -4.75 -5.25
CA PRO A 130 -5.15 -3.75 -5.19
C PRO A 130 -3.82 -4.37 -4.75
N LEU A 131 -2.74 -4.13 -5.48
CA LEU A 131 -1.42 -4.25 -4.88
C LEU A 131 -1.06 -3.00 -4.09
N LEU A 132 -0.36 -3.18 -2.98
CA LEU A 132 0.16 -2.05 -2.22
C LEU A 132 1.65 -1.90 -2.41
N TRP A 133 2.06 -0.64 -2.47
CA TRP A 133 3.42 -0.21 -2.71
C TRP A 133 3.83 0.79 -1.64
N GLY A 134 5.13 0.95 -1.46
CA GLY A 134 5.70 1.97 -0.60
C GLY A 134 7.13 2.29 -0.99
N ASP A 135 7.64 3.37 -0.42
CA ASP A 135 9.06 3.71 -0.53
C ASP A 135 9.88 2.66 0.22
N ALA A 136 10.99 2.21 -0.37
CA ALA A 136 11.90 1.23 0.25
C ALA A 136 12.49 1.74 1.59
N HIS A 137 12.56 3.06 1.77
CA HIS A 137 13.15 3.71 2.94
C HIS A 137 12.33 4.94 3.35
N TYR A 138 12.18 5.17 4.67
CA TYR A 138 11.52 6.38 5.22
C TYR A 138 12.34 7.66 5.01
N GLU A 139 13.66 7.52 5.02
CA GLU A 139 14.59 8.60 4.75
C GLU A 139 15.03 8.54 3.29
N TYR A 140 15.06 9.69 2.64
CA TYR A 140 15.44 9.78 1.24
C TYR A 140 16.95 9.90 1.09
N LYS A 141 17.51 9.07 0.19
CA LYS A 141 18.92 9.19 -0.23
C LYS A 141 19.17 10.58 -0.76
N ARG A 142 20.39 11.09 -0.57
CA ARG A 142 20.79 12.42 -1.05
C ARG A 142 21.92 12.34 -2.06
N ASP A 143 21.91 13.25 -3.02
CA ASP A 143 23.03 13.45 -3.94
C ASP A 143 24.19 14.23 -3.27
N ALA A 144 25.29 14.43 -4.00
CA ALA A 144 26.46 15.16 -3.53
C ALA A 144 26.18 16.65 -3.16
N TYR A 145 25.06 17.20 -3.62
CA TYR A 145 24.61 18.56 -3.32
C TYR A 145 23.60 18.60 -2.17
N GLY A 146 23.23 17.44 -1.62
CA GLY A 146 22.26 17.28 -0.54
C GLY A 146 20.81 17.37 -0.98
N ASN A 147 20.51 17.23 -2.28
CA ASN A 147 19.13 17.08 -2.76
C ASN A 147 18.64 15.67 -2.48
N GLU A 148 17.39 15.54 -2.08
CA GLU A 148 16.75 14.24 -1.90
C GLU A 148 16.40 13.62 -3.24
N LEU A 149 16.73 12.33 -3.36
CA LEU A 149 16.47 11.50 -4.51
C LEU A 149 15.14 10.77 -4.32
N SER A 150 14.44 10.55 -5.43
CA SER A 150 13.22 9.74 -5.39
C SER A 150 13.55 8.35 -4.85
N PRO A 151 12.81 7.86 -3.85
CA PRO A 151 13.06 6.55 -3.27
C PRO A 151 12.70 5.44 -4.25
N GLU A 152 13.40 4.32 -4.12
CA GLU A 152 13.00 3.06 -4.76
C GLU A 152 11.62 2.63 -4.24
N GLN A 153 10.85 2.00 -5.12
CA GLN A 153 9.47 1.60 -4.89
C GLN A 153 9.41 0.09 -4.72
N VAL A 154 8.85 -0.38 -3.62
CA VAL A 154 8.76 -1.81 -3.28
C VAL A 154 7.31 -2.19 -3.04
N SER A 155 6.96 -3.43 -3.39
CA SER A 155 5.67 -4.01 -3.05
C SER A 155 5.62 -4.31 -1.56
N ILE A 156 4.47 -4.07 -0.95
CA ILE A 156 4.21 -4.46 0.43
C ILE A 156 3.88 -5.96 0.47
N GLU A 157 4.62 -6.70 1.30
CA GLU A 157 4.51 -8.16 1.45
C GLU A 157 3.60 -8.59 2.63
N GLU A 158 2.82 -7.65 3.16
CA GLU A 158 1.81 -7.91 4.20
C GLU A 158 0.47 -8.35 3.58
N TYR A 159 -0.36 -9.05 4.37
CA TYR A 159 -1.69 -9.45 3.92
C TYR A 159 -2.61 -8.23 3.79
N ILE A 160 -3.17 -8.08 2.60
CA ILE A 160 -4.15 -7.07 2.23
C ILE A 160 -5.53 -7.70 2.36
N ARG A 161 -6.42 -7.05 3.12
CA ARG A 161 -7.83 -7.45 3.18
C ARG A 161 -8.67 -6.50 2.32
N ASN A 162 -9.25 -7.00 1.24
CA ASN A 162 -10.00 -6.16 0.30
C ASN A 162 -11.19 -6.91 -0.31
N PRO A 163 -12.36 -6.27 -0.44
CA PRO A 163 -13.39 -6.74 -1.36
C PRO A 163 -12.84 -6.75 -2.79
N VAL A 164 -13.16 -7.77 -3.56
CA VAL A 164 -12.80 -7.81 -4.98
C VAL A 164 -13.44 -6.62 -5.69
N ILE A 165 -12.68 -5.94 -6.54
CA ILE A 165 -13.09 -4.73 -7.26
C ILE A 165 -13.63 -5.11 -8.63
N ASN A 166 -14.73 -4.50 -9.06
CA ASN A 166 -15.21 -4.60 -10.44
C ASN A 166 -14.31 -3.79 -11.36
N HIS A 167 -13.45 -4.48 -12.12
CA HIS A 167 -12.43 -3.85 -12.95
C HIS A 167 -13.04 -3.13 -14.17
N SER A 168 -14.18 -3.61 -14.66
CA SER A 168 -14.87 -3.09 -15.84
C SER A 168 -15.64 -1.79 -15.60
N ARG A 169 -15.72 -1.31 -14.35
CA ARG A 169 -16.53 -0.13 -13.99
C ARG A 169 -15.64 1.08 -13.66
N PRO A 170 -15.93 2.26 -14.23
CA PRO A 170 -15.31 3.50 -13.78
C PRO A 170 -15.51 3.72 -12.28
N GLY A 171 -14.51 4.29 -11.61
CA GLY A 171 -14.54 4.51 -10.16
C GLY A 171 -14.17 3.28 -9.33
N LYS A 172 -13.90 2.12 -9.95
CA LYS A 172 -13.41 0.90 -9.29
C LYS A 172 -14.27 0.50 -8.06
N PRO A 173 -15.61 0.39 -8.19
CA PRO A 173 -16.45 -0.09 -7.10
C PRO A 173 -16.18 -1.57 -6.78
N TYR A 174 -16.62 -2.06 -5.62
CA TYR A 174 -16.55 -3.48 -5.33
C TYR A 174 -17.42 -4.30 -6.29
N LEU A 175 -17.02 -5.54 -6.53
CA LEU A 175 -17.77 -6.50 -7.34
C LEU A 175 -19.01 -6.96 -6.56
N GLU A 176 -20.18 -6.56 -7.05
CA GLU A 176 -21.47 -6.91 -6.49
C GLU A 176 -21.99 -8.20 -7.13
N LEU A 177 -22.19 -9.22 -6.30
CA LEU A 177 -22.70 -10.53 -6.70
C LEU A 177 -24.15 -10.66 -6.23
N SER A 178 -25.11 -10.64 -7.15
CA SER A 178 -26.51 -10.92 -6.83
C SER A 178 -26.74 -12.43 -6.80
N LEU A 179 -26.95 -12.97 -5.60
CA LEU A 179 -27.09 -14.40 -5.36
C LEU A 179 -28.46 -14.71 -4.77
N GLU A 180 -29.06 -15.81 -5.22
CA GLU A 180 -30.33 -16.31 -4.71
C GLU A 180 -30.13 -17.22 -3.50
N ASN A 181 -31.19 -17.57 -2.79
CA ASN A 181 -31.10 -18.62 -1.77
C ASN A 181 -30.66 -19.95 -2.41
N GLY A 182 -29.60 -20.57 -1.87
CA GLY A 182 -29.09 -21.85 -2.34
C GLY A 182 -27.56 -21.93 -2.38
N SER A 183 -27.07 -22.96 -3.08
CA SER A 183 -25.64 -23.20 -3.29
C SER A 183 -25.20 -22.58 -4.62
N HIS A 184 -24.09 -21.86 -4.59
CA HIS A 184 -23.47 -21.26 -5.76
C HIS A 184 -22.00 -21.68 -5.83
N THR A 185 -21.49 -21.88 -7.05
CA THR A 185 -20.08 -22.20 -7.26
C THR A 185 -19.35 -20.96 -7.79
N VAL A 186 -18.25 -20.62 -7.14
CA VAL A 186 -17.35 -19.52 -7.52
C VAL A 186 -16.05 -20.11 -8.04
N GLU A 187 -15.62 -19.64 -9.21
CA GLU A 187 -14.31 -19.91 -9.81
C GLU A 187 -13.55 -18.59 -9.91
N MET A 188 -12.26 -18.59 -9.59
CA MET A 188 -11.40 -17.41 -9.62
C MET A 188 -10.03 -17.76 -10.17
N VAL A 189 -9.57 -16.97 -11.14
CA VAL A 189 -8.23 -17.08 -11.75
C VAL A 189 -7.49 -15.77 -11.53
N SER A 190 -6.24 -15.84 -11.08
CA SER A 190 -5.35 -14.69 -11.12
C SER A 190 -4.63 -14.64 -12.47
N ALA A 191 -4.96 -13.64 -13.30
CA ALA A 191 -4.46 -13.56 -14.67
C ALA A 191 -3.02 -13.03 -14.76
N VAL A 192 -2.57 -12.30 -13.73
CA VAL A 192 -1.32 -11.52 -13.77
C VAL A 192 -0.29 -12.00 -12.74
N GLN A 193 -0.73 -12.41 -11.54
CA GLN A 193 0.15 -12.61 -10.39
C GLN A 193 -0.06 -13.94 -9.70
N ASP A 194 1.01 -14.47 -9.11
CA ASP A 194 0.90 -15.54 -8.12
C ASP A 194 0.48 -14.91 -6.78
N LEU A 195 -0.47 -15.53 -6.10
CA LEU A 195 -1.06 -15.03 -4.86
C LEU A 195 -0.88 -16.06 -3.74
N VAL A 196 -0.69 -15.56 -2.53
CA VAL A 196 -0.92 -16.32 -1.31
C VAL A 196 -2.22 -15.82 -0.69
N ILE A 197 -3.22 -16.68 -0.62
CA ILE A 197 -4.55 -16.37 -0.07
C ILE A 197 -4.65 -16.97 1.34
N LYS A 198 -4.82 -16.11 2.32
CA LYS A 198 -4.99 -16.49 3.73
C LYS A 198 -6.45 -16.62 4.13
N GLY A 199 -7.35 -15.90 3.47
CA GLY A 199 -8.77 -15.94 3.77
C GLY A 199 -9.64 -15.54 2.59
N ILE A 200 -10.81 -16.17 2.51
CA ILE A 200 -11.88 -15.82 1.58
C ILE A 200 -13.15 -15.72 2.41
N SER A 201 -13.89 -14.63 2.26
CA SER A 201 -15.14 -14.43 2.95
C SER A 201 -16.17 -13.80 2.03
N LEU A 202 -17.44 -14.11 2.29
CA LEU A 202 -18.57 -13.49 1.65
C LEU A 202 -19.25 -12.57 2.64
N VAL A 203 -19.51 -11.33 2.21
CA VAL A 203 -20.10 -10.27 3.04
C VAL A 203 -21.36 -9.76 2.35
N GLU A 204 -22.45 -9.59 3.09
CA GLU A 204 -23.67 -8.95 2.57
C GLU A 204 -23.40 -7.46 2.33
N LYS A 205 -23.75 -6.96 1.13
CA LYS A 205 -23.65 -5.54 0.83
C LYS A 205 -24.60 -4.79 1.75
N GLN A 206 -24.04 -3.95 2.62
CA GLN A 206 -24.83 -3.06 3.45
C GLN A 206 -25.00 -1.70 2.79
N GLU A 207 -26.18 -1.11 3.00
CA GLU A 207 -26.38 0.30 2.73
C GLU A 207 -25.59 1.11 3.75
N LEU A 208 -24.92 2.17 3.29
CA LEU A 208 -24.23 3.08 4.18
C LEU A 208 -25.27 3.75 5.07
N MET A 209 -25.05 3.70 6.39
CA MET A 209 -25.89 4.43 7.33
C MET A 209 -25.79 5.94 7.05
N SER A 210 -26.87 6.68 7.30
CA SER A 210 -26.82 8.12 7.20
C SER A 210 -25.87 8.70 8.25
N TYR A 211 -25.32 9.89 7.98
CA TYR A 211 -24.51 10.57 8.99
C TYR A 211 -25.29 10.84 10.28
N GLU A 212 -26.59 11.11 10.17
CA GLU A 212 -27.48 11.33 11.32
C GLU A 212 -27.60 10.06 12.18
N ASP A 213 -27.82 8.91 11.56
CA ASP A 213 -27.88 7.62 12.26
C ASP A 213 -26.53 7.24 12.88
N TYR A 214 -25.43 7.52 12.17
CA TYR A 214 -24.08 7.28 12.66
C TYR A 214 -23.81 8.09 13.94
N MET A 215 -24.12 9.39 13.91
CA MET A 215 -23.95 10.27 15.06
C MET A 215 -24.85 9.89 16.23
N ALA A 216 -26.07 9.40 15.96
CA ALA A 216 -26.97 8.90 17.01
C ALA A 216 -26.40 7.66 17.71
N GLY A 217 -25.67 6.79 16.99
CA GLY A 217 -25.06 5.57 17.53
C GLY A 217 -23.79 5.80 18.36
N ILE A 218 -23.03 6.87 18.10
CA ILE A 218 -21.77 7.17 18.80
C ILE A 218 -21.99 7.72 20.22
N GLY A 219 -23.14 8.35 20.47
CA GLY A 219 -23.43 9.02 21.74
C GLY A 219 -22.62 10.31 21.93
N ASN A 220 -22.62 10.84 23.17
CA ASN A 220 -21.87 12.05 23.50
C ASN A 220 -20.38 11.72 23.68
N LYS A 221 -19.58 11.87 22.62
CA LYS A 221 -18.12 11.99 22.74
C LYS A 221 -17.74 13.46 22.84
N SER A 222 -16.80 13.77 23.72
CA SER A 222 -16.18 15.10 23.78
C SER A 222 -15.26 15.32 22.57
N ASP A 223 -15.12 16.57 22.14
CA ASP A 223 -14.03 16.95 21.24
C ASP A 223 -12.69 16.49 21.85
N SER A 224 -11.89 15.76 21.08
CA SER A 224 -10.61 15.21 21.54
C SER A 224 -9.45 16.05 21.01
N GLY A 225 -8.66 16.58 21.94
CA GLY A 225 -7.36 17.19 21.67
C GLY A 225 -7.42 18.69 21.40
N GLU A 226 -6.50 19.44 22.01
CA GLU A 226 -6.21 20.84 21.65
C GLU A 226 -5.03 20.94 20.68
N ASP A 227 -4.38 19.82 20.37
CA ASP A 227 -3.09 19.78 19.68
C ASP A 227 -3.22 19.50 18.18
N LEU A 228 -2.46 20.25 17.38
CA LEU A 228 -2.33 20.07 15.94
C LEU A 228 -1.33 18.95 15.64
N LEU A 229 -1.81 17.82 15.12
CA LEU A 229 -0.96 16.79 14.51
C LEU A 229 -0.74 17.10 13.03
N VAL A 230 0.51 17.31 12.63
CA VAL A 230 0.90 17.51 11.23
C VAL A 230 1.51 16.23 10.70
N ILE A 231 1.02 15.79 9.54
CA ILE A 231 1.54 14.64 8.80
C ILE A 231 2.03 15.16 7.45
N GLU A 232 3.30 14.98 7.15
CA GLU A 232 3.86 15.37 5.87
C GLU A 232 3.33 14.46 4.74
N ALA A 233 2.91 15.06 3.64
CA ALA A 233 2.22 14.34 2.56
C ALA A 233 3.08 13.22 1.97
N GLU A 234 4.39 13.45 1.82
CA GLU A 234 5.35 12.45 1.33
C GLU A 234 5.61 11.30 2.31
N LYS A 235 5.19 11.41 3.57
CA LYS A 235 5.34 10.36 4.60
C LYS A 235 4.13 9.42 4.64
N TYR A 236 3.63 9.01 3.47
CA TYR A 236 2.57 8.00 3.35
C TYR A 236 3.05 6.61 3.78
N THR A 237 2.16 5.80 4.34
CA THR A 237 2.39 4.40 4.73
C THR A 237 2.36 3.44 3.55
N ALA A 238 1.32 3.54 2.72
CA ALA A 238 1.11 2.66 1.57
C ALA A 238 0.39 3.42 0.44
N LYS A 239 0.55 2.94 -0.79
CA LYS A 239 -0.13 3.48 -1.97
C LYS A 239 -0.51 2.38 -2.94
N SER A 240 -1.54 2.62 -3.75
CA SER A 240 -2.08 1.62 -4.67
C SER A 240 -1.23 1.40 -5.93
N ASP A 241 -0.29 2.29 -6.20
CA ASP A 241 0.41 2.37 -7.48
C ASP A 241 1.90 2.72 -7.25
N PRO A 242 2.86 1.97 -7.82
CA PRO A 242 4.28 2.23 -7.61
C PRO A 242 4.73 3.58 -8.20
N PHE A 243 4.01 4.16 -9.15
CA PHE A 243 4.38 5.43 -9.78
C PHE A 243 4.07 6.67 -8.94
N ILE A 244 3.07 6.59 -8.05
CA ILE A 244 2.75 7.66 -7.08
C ILE A 244 4.00 7.95 -6.26
N ARG A 245 4.48 9.20 -6.23
CA ARG A 245 5.75 9.53 -5.59
C ARG A 245 5.76 10.95 -5.06
N GLY A 246 6.69 11.20 -4.14
CA GLY A 246 6.97 12.56 -3.69
C GLY A 246 7.74 13.39 -4.74
N LYS A 247 7.57 14.71 -4.66
CA LYS A 247 8.32 15.72 -5.42
C LYS A 247 8.77 16.84 -4.50
N GLY A 248 9.97 17.33 -4.74
CA GLY A 248 10.47 18.51 -4.05
C GLY A 248 10.07 19.81 -4.74
N ILE A 249 9.27 20.62 -4.05
CA ILE A 249 8.80 21.93 -4.51
C ILE A 249 9.53 23.02 -3.72
N LYS A 250 10.16 23.96 -4.44
CA LYS A 250 10.82 25.12 -3.83
C LYS A 250 9.80 26.21 -3.49
N ASN A 251 9.02 25.97 -2.44
CA ASN A 251 8.07 26.94 -1.93
C ASN A 251 8.20 27.03 -0.40
N PRO A 252 8.55 28.21 0.17
CA PRO A 252 8.78 28.36 1.61
C PRO A 252 7.54 28.09 2.47
N VAL A 253 6.36 28.02 1.87
CA VAL A 253 5.15 27.67 2.59
C VAL A 253 5.07 26.18 2.90
N LEU A 254 5.76 25.31 2.14
CA LEU A 254 5.75 23.85 2.32
C LEU A 254 6.82 23.39 3.32
N TYR A 255 6.67 22.18 3.85
CA TYR A 255 7.65 21.54 4.73
C TYR A 255 7.86 20.08 4.29
N PRO A 256 9.11 19.58 4.28
CA PRO A 256 10.35 20.32 4.55
C PRO A 256 10.70 21.33 3.44
N TYR A 257 11.32 22.45 3.83
CA TYR A 257 11.79 23.47 2.88
C TYR A 257 13.26 23.80 3.08
N ASN A 258 13.97 23.97 1.98
CA ASN A 258 15.33 24.47 1.96
C ASN A 258 15.56 25.33 0.72
N THR A 259 16.16 26.51 0.89
CA THR A 259 16.43 27.44 -0.21
C THR A 259 17.40 26.85 -1.24
N TYR A 260 18.38 26.07 -0.78
CA TYR A 260 19.49 25.56 -1.61
C TYR A 260 19.28 24.11 -2.07
N LYS A 261 18.63 23.28 -1.24
CA LYS A 261 18.43 21.85 -1.48
C LYS A 261 17.00 21.56 -1.91
N LYS A 262 16.83 20.64 -2.84
CA LYS A 262 15.53 20.09 -3.21
C LYS A 262 15.18 18.96 -2.22
N LEU A 263 14.28 19.25 -1.29
CA LEU A 263 13.73 18.26 -0.35
C LEU A 263 12.34 17.85 -0.83
N ILE A 264 12.01 16.57 -0.73
CA ILE A 264 10.69 16.04 -1.12
C ILE A 264 9.68 16.50 -0.06
N ASN A 265 8.60 17.16 -0.48
CA ASN A 265 7.68 17.86 0.44
C ASN A 265 6.23 17.97 -0.07
N ALA A 266 5.89 17.20 -1.09
CA ALA A 266 4.58 17.12 -1.70
C ALA A 266 4.46 15.81 -2.49
N ILE A 267 3.23 15.34 -2.73
CA ILE A 267 2.97 14.31 -3.73
C ILE A 267 3.04 14.93 -5.13
N ASP A 268 3.71 14.25 -6.06
CA ASP A 268 3.76 14.67 -7.47
C ASP A 268 2.38 14.54 -8.11
N ASP A 269 1.81 15.68 -8.50
CA ASP A 269 0.51 15.83 -9.13
C ASP A 269 0.36 14.95 -10.38
N ASN A 270 1.44 14.76 -11.12
CA ASN A 270 1.44 13.93 -12.33
C ASN A 270 1.44 12.43 -12.03
N SER A 271 1.77 12.06 -10.80
CA SER A 271 1.89 10.66 -10.36
C SER A 271 0.62 10.11 -9.70
N TRP A 272 -0.25 11.00 -9.20
CA TRP A 272 -1.52 10.66 -8.58
C TRP A 272 -2.69 11.28 -9.38
N SER A 273 -2.91 10.74 -10.58
CA SER A 273 -3.80 11.31 -11.60
C SER A 273 -4.83 10.32 -12.17
N GLN A 274 -4.73 9.03 -11.81
CA GLN A 274 -5.64 8.01 -12.32
C GLN A 274 -6.79 7.72 -11.35
N VAL A 275 -7.95 7.40 -11.91
CA VAL A 275 -9.14 7.04 -11.14
C VAL A 275 -8.89 5.78 -10.31
N GLY A 276 -9.22 5.85 -9.01
CA GLY A 276 -9.06 4.73 -8.08
C GLY A 276 -7.67 4.66 -7.43
N GLN A 277 -6.72 5.52 -7.81
CA GLN A 277 -5.46 5.62 -7.10
C GLN A 277 -5.68 6.16 -5.68
N LYS A 278 -4.96 5.57 -4.73
CA LYS A 278 -5.13 5.85 -3.32
C LYS A 278 -3.77 5.86 -2.61
N ILE A 279 -3.70 6.65 -1.56
CA ILE A 279 -2.60 6.72 -0.60
C ILE A 279 -3.20 6.58 0.81
N ILE A 280 -2.50 5.87 1.70
CA ILE A 280 -2.82 5.75 3.13
C ILE A 280 -1.68 6.33 3.95
N TRP A 281 -2.05 7.12 4.95
CA TRP A 281 -1.20 7.55 6.04
C TRP A 281 -1.68 6.86 7.32
N GLU A 282 -0.73 6.51 8.18
CA GLU A 282 -0.95 5.93 9.49
C GLU A 282 -0.31 6.83 10.53
N PHE A 283 -1.03 7.12 11.60
CA PHE A 283 -0.59 7.98 12.68
C PHE A 283 -1.29 7.59 13.98
N GLU A 284 -0.63 7.85 15.09
CA GLU A 284 -1.17 7.56 16.42
C GLU A 284 -1.92 8.79 16.97
N VAL A 285 -3.00 8.53 17.69
CA VAL A 285 -3.76 9.54 18.42
C VAL A 285 -3.76 9.19 19.91
N GLU A 286 -3.67 10.20 20.77
CA GLU A 286 -3.52 9.96 22.22
C GLU A 286 -4.82 9.55 22.92
N LYS A 287 -5.98 9.99 22.40
CA LYS A 287 -7.28 9.79 23.04
C LYS A 287 -8.38 9.58 22.00
N ASP A 288 -9.35 8.75 22.32
CA ASP A 288 -10.54 8.62 21.48
C ASP A 288 -11.40 9.90 21.52
N GLY A 289 -11.94 10.30 20.37
CA GLY A 289 -12.93 11.38 20.27
C GLY A 289 -13.10 11.92 18.85
N PHE A 290 -13.68 13.12 18.74
CA PHE A 290 -13.86 13.81 17.46
C PHE A 290 -12.61 14.60 17.07
N TYR A 291 -12.19 14.43 15.81
CA TYR A 291 -11.03 15.08 15.22
C TYR A 291 -11.42 15.88 13.98
N ASN A 292 -10.82 17.06 13.81
CA ASN A 292 -10.89 17.82 12.56
C ASN A 292 -9.73 17.43 11.65
N ILE A 293 -10.03 17.09 10.40
CA ILE A 293 -9.00 16.75 9.40
C ILE A 293 -8.90 17.90 8.39
N GLY A 294 -7.70 18.47 8.27
CA GLY A 294 -7.38 19.53 7.32
C GLY A 294 -6.36 19.07 6.29
N PHE A 295 -6.64 19.31 5.00
CA PHE A 295 -5.71 19.00 3.93
C PHE A 295 -5.06 20.26 3.40
N ARG A 296 -3.73 20.19 3.22
CA ARG A 296 -3.00 21.17 2.42
C ARG A 296 -2.80 20.62 1.01
N TYR A 297 -3.50 21.20 0.06
CA TYR A 297 -3.44 20.77 -1.33
C TYR A 297 -3.33 21.97 -2.28
N SER A 298 -2.94 21.69 -3.51
CA SER A 298 -3.00 22.63 -4.62
C SER A 298 -3.86 22.03 -5.71
N GLN A 299 -4.78 22.83 -6.25
CA GLN A 299 -5.58 22.46 -7.41
C GLN A 299 -5.29 23.50 -8.49
N TYR A 300 -4.63 23.07 -9.57
CA TYR A 300 -4.49 23.89 -10.76
C TYR A 300 -5.80 23.76 -11.55
N SER A 301 -6.55 24.85 -11.69
CA SER A 301 -7.54 24.92 -12.77
C SER A 301 -6.76 25.11 -14.07
N GLU A 302 -6.92 24.22 -15.05
CA GLU A 302 -6.49 24.55 -16.41
C GLU A 302 -7.26 25.81 -16.87
N PRO A 303 -6.58 26.83 -17.41
CA PRO A 303 -7.24 27.93 -18.11
C PRO A 303 -7.78 27.51 -19.48
#